data_AF-A0A917IQD3-F1
#
_entry.id   AF-A0A917IQD3-F1
#
_cell.length_a   1.000
_cell.length_b   1.000
_cell.length_c   1.000
_cell.angle_alpha   90.00
_cell.angle_beta   90.00
_cell.angle_gamma   90.00
#
_symmetry.space_group_name_H-M   'P 1'
#
loop_
_entity.id
_entity.type
_entity.pdbx_description
1 polymer ?
#
loop_
_entity_poly.entity_id
_entity_poly.type
_entity_poly.pdbx_seq_one_letter_code
_entity_poly.pdbx_strand_id
1 'polypeptide(L)'
;MRKTFLAGLSAGILALTGCAETNQITTDPEAKDFETIRISRGVSDETDVVANIYARALTEAGYSVELVDTGDTRGDYLKAMLSDEQKAGTSPSPSEPAETISNNPATVDVTPDYSGNLMLYLTHDGQLSPTFIEQQRQLIEQTSSEPAYDFGWGDGGEPVETLTPSETPSAELSPTDGGATESATPAASSSPSPEFNAQAMSDSDIISTLDRVLPEPLSLLDASSAEDRDSLVVTRATAAKYGITSISDLAEHCEDLALGAPPEFDERSYGLKALEEVYGCKPKNFVPVESQEELEQKLAADEVQVADIFSAQASINDDALVRLTDPSSIFISQQIVPVIATDELPDSARAAINNVNSRLSTEDLRNFDRLTSGSGAISKEDVAKFWLEQSTE
;
A
#
# COMPACT_ATOMS: atom_id res chain seq x y z
N MET A 1 -71.89 54.88 -6.32
CA MET A 1 -72.16 53.45 -6.58
C MET A 1 -70.86 52.68 -6.43
N ARG A 2 -70.90 51.57 -5.68
CA ARG A 2 -69.79 50.64 -5.45
C ARG A 2 -69.12 50.18 -6.76
N LYS A 3 -67.80 50.01 -6.74
CA LYS A 3 -67.15 48.70 -6.94
C LYS A 3 -65.64 48.79 -6.68
N THR A 4 -65.23 48.09 -5.64
CA THR A 4 -63.87 47.73 -5.25
C THR A 4 -63.27 46.77 -6.29
N PHE A 5 -62.01 46.96 -6.68
CA PHE A 5 -61.20 45.94 -7.34
C PHE A 5 -59.86 45.84 -6.60
N LEU A 6 -59.64 44.66 -5.99
CA LEU A 6 -58.33 44.20 -5.53
C LEU A 6 -57.51 43.82 -6.77
N ALA A 7 -56.26 44.29 -6.84
CA ALA A 7 -55.24 43.74 -7.73
C ALA A 7 -54.14 43.12 -6.86
N GLY A 8 -53.96 41.81 -7.01
CA GLY A 8 -53.02 40.99 -6.25
C GLY A 8 -51.57 41.20 -6.69
N LEU A 9 -50.68 41.20 -5.70
CA LEU A 9 -49.23 41.16 -5.88
C LEU A 9 -48.82 39.68 -5.98
N SER A 10 -48.50 39.19 -7.18
CA SER A 10 -47.86 37.88 -7.35
C SER A 10 -46.34 38.08 -7.31
N ALA A 11 -45.75 37.86 -6.14
CA ALA A 11 -44.31 37.67 -6.00
C ALA A 11 -43.98 36.25 -6.48
N GLY A 12 -43.35 36.13 -7.65
CA GLY A 12 -42.77 34.88 -8.11
C GLY A 12 -41.54 34.54 -7.27
N ILE A 13 -41.65 33.47 -6.48
CA ILE A 13 -40.50 32.83 -5.84
C ILE A 13 -39.80 32.03 -6.94
N LEU A 14 -38.67 32.54 -7.44
CA LEU A 14 -37.70 31.73 -8.16
C LEU A 14 -37.06 30.79 -7.14
N ALA A 15 -37.49 29.53 -7.16
CA ALA A 15 -36.75 28.45 -6.49
C ALA A 15 -35.46 28.22 -7.29
N LEU A 16 -34.35 28.74 -6.77
CA LEU A 16 -33.02 28.30 -7.14
C LEU A 16 -32.83 26.91 -6.52
N THR A 17 -33.05 25.85 -7.30
CA THR A 17 -32.50 24.53 -7.00
C THR A 17 -30.99 24.62 -7.16
N GLY A 18 -30.31 25.03 -6.09
CA GLY A 18 -28.89 24.74 -5.94
C GLY A 18 -28.76 23.25 -5.67
N CYS A 19 -28.00 22.54 -6.52
CA CYS A 19 -27.44 21.26 -6.15
C CYS A 19 -26.48 21.50 -4.99
N ALA A 20 -26.95 21.32 -3.75
CA ALA A 20 -26.05 20.97 -2.68
C ALA A 20 -25.61 19.54 -3.00
N GLU A 21 -24.34 19.35 -3.40
CA GLU A 21 -23.70 18.04 -3.27
C GLU A 21 -23.71 17.73 -1.77
N THR A 22 -24.75 17.04 -1.33
CA THR A 22 -24.82 16.55 0.04
C THR A 22 -23.73 15.50 0.19
N ASN A 23 -22.83 15.72 1.16
CA ASN A 23 -21.82 14.77 1.67
C ASN A 23 -22.43 13.50 2.29
N GLN A 24 -23.57 13.04 1.76
CA GLN A 24 -24.35 11.95 2.31
C GLN A 24 -24.04 10.65 1.58
N ILE A 25 -23.72 9.64 2.37
CA ILE A 25 -23.64 8.28 1.90
C ILE A 25 -25.03 7.85 1.43
N THR A 26 -25.12 7.41 0.18
CA THR A 26 -26.39 6.97 -0.40
C THR A 26 -26.66 5.52 0.00
N THR A 27 -27.81 5.29 0.63
CA THR A 27 -28.24 3.93 0.98
C THR A 27 -28.59 3.13 -0.26
N ASP A 28 -28.16 1.88 -0.32
CA ASP A 28 -28.52 0.93 -1.37
C ASP A 28 -29.65 -0.01 -0.87
N PRO A 29 -30.84 0.01 -1.50
CA PRO A 29 -31.95 -0.89 -1.14
C PRO A 29 -31.64 -2.38 -1.25
N GLU A 30 -30.66 -2.77 -2.06
CA GLU A 30 -30.23 -4.15 -2.31
C GLU A 30 -29.07 -4.57 -1.38
N ALA A 31 -28.44 -3.65 -0.64
CA ALA A 31 -27.27 -3.93 0.22
C ALA A 31 -27.52 -5.00 1.28
N LYS A 32 -28.75 -5.09 1.80
CA LYS A 32 -29.15 -6.09 2.80
C LYS A 32 -29.14 -7.54 2.26
N ASP A 33 -29.24 -7.69 0.94
CA ASP A 33 -29.29 -8.98 0.25
C ASP A 33 -27.89 -9.38 -0.25
N PHE A 34 -26.92 -8.46 -0.18
CA PHE A 34 -25.50 -8.72 -0.41
C PHE A 34 -24.87 -9.44 0.80
N GLU A 35 -23.80 -10.19 0.55
CA GLU A 35 -23.07 -10.86 1.62
C GLU A 35 -22.33 -9.87 2.54
N THR A 36 -21.75 -10.37 3.63
CA THR A 36 -20.99 -9.50 4.53
C THR A 36 -19.71 -9.06 3.85
N ILE A 37 -19.53 -7.75 3.67
CA ILE A 37 -18.28 -7.16 3.18
C ILE A 37 -17.21 -7.29 4.26
N ARG A 38 -16.08 -7.90 3.93
CA ARG A 38 -14.93 -8.09 4.81
C ARG A 38 -13.83 -7.09 4.50
N ILE A 39 -13.40 -6.35 5.51
CA ILE A 39 -12.38 -5.33 5.38
C ILE A 39 -11.18 -5.71 6.24
N SER A 40 -10.00 -5.82 5.65
CA SER A 40 -8.77 -5.97 6.44
C SER A 40 -8.50 -4.69 7.23
N ARG A 41 -8.00 -4.85 8.45
CA ARG A 41 -7.51 -3.74 9.27
C ARG A 41 -6.27 -3.04 8.71
N GLY A 42 -5.66 -3.56 7.64
CA GLY A 42 -4.46 -3.00 7.06
C GLY A 42 -3.20 -3.40 7.84
N VAL A 43 -2.12 -2.65 7.63
CA VAL A 43 -0.75 -2.97 8.11
C VAL A 43 -0.24 -2.00 9.19
N SER A 44 -1.08 -1.06 9.63
CA SER A 44 -0.73 -0.04 10.62
C SER A 44 -1.95 0.35 11.46
N ASP A 45 -1.71 0.98 12.62
CA ASP A 45 -2.78 1.52 13.46
C ASP A 45 -3.63 2.56 12.73
N GLU A 46 -3.01 3.37 11.87
CA GLU A 46 -3.67 4.37 11.05
C GLU A 46 -4.56 3.73 9.98
N THR A 47 -4.08 2.71 9.26
CA THR A 47 -4.89 1.98 8.27
C THR A 47 -6.04 1.22 8.93
N ASP A 48 -5.91 0.81 10.21
CA ASP A 48 -7.01 0.22 10.99
C ASP A 48 -8.08 1.29 11.31
N VAL A 49 -7.70 2.54 11.61
CA VAL A 49 -8.67 3.65 11.69
C VAL A 49 -9.39 3.84 10.35
N VAL A 50 -8.66 3.86 9.23
CA VAL A 50 -9.25 3.99 7.89
C VAL A 50 -10.20 2.83 7.57
N ALA A 51 -9.84 1.60 7.93
CA ALA A 51 -10.72 0.43 7.77
C ALA A 51 -12.02 0.58 8.59
N ASN A 52 -11.95 1.12 9.81
CA ASN A 52 -13.14 1.45 10.60
C ASN A 52 -14.00 2.53 9.94
N ILE A 53 -13.39 3.52 9.27
CA ILE A 53 -14.11 4.55 8.50
C ILE A 53 -14.85 3.91 7.31
N TYR A 54 -14.19 3.03 6.55
CA TYR A 54 -14.83 2.30 5.45
C TYR A 54 -15.97 1.41 5.95
N ALA A 55 -15.76 0.71 7.08
CA ALA A 55 -16.79 -0.15 7.65
C ALA A 55 -18.05 0.61 8.05
N ARG A 56 -17.88 1.78 8.68
CA ARG A 56 -19.00 2.66 9.02
C ARG A 56 -19.69 3.20 7.78
N ALA A 57 -18.93 3.63 6.77
CA ALA A 57 -19.47 4.13 5.52
C ALA A 57 -20.36 3.09 4.81
N LEU A 58 -19.88 1.86 4.73
CA LEU A 58 -20.62 0.74 4.14
C LEU A 58 -21.85 0.35 4.98
N THR A 59 -21.74 0.41 6.31
CA THR A 59 -22.89 0.18 7.20
C THR A 59 -23.97 1.25 7.01
N GLU A 60 -23.59 2.52 6.85
CA GLU A 60 -24.52 3.61 6.52
C GLU A 60 -25.15 3.45 5.13
N ALA A 61 -24.41 2.88 4.18
CA ALA A 61 -24.94 2.50 2.87
C ALA A 61 -25.89 1.28 2.93
N GLY A 62 -25.94 0.55 4.05
CA GLY A 62 -26.87 -0.55 4.31
C GLY A 62 -26.26 -1.95 4.22
N TYR A 63 -24.93 -2.07 4.06
CA TYR A 63 -24.24 -3.37 3.98
C TYR A 63 -23.96 -3.96 5.37
N SER A 64 -23.90 -5.29 5.42
CA SER A 64 -23.28 -6.00 6.54
C SER A 64 -21.77 -5.95 6.39
N VAL A 65 -21.02 -5.63 7.45
CA VAL A 65 -19.56 -5.47 7.40
C VAL A 65 -18.87 -6.20 8.55
N GLU A 66 -17.72 -6.80 8.27
CA GLU A 66 -16.83 -7.42 9.24
C GLU A 66 -15.39 -6.91 9.07
N LEU A 67 -14.77 -6.45 10.17
CA LEU A 67 -13.33 -6.15 10.19
C LEU A 67 -12.54 -7.42 10.45
N VAL A 68 -11.62 -7.74 9.55
CA VAL A 68 -10.79 -8.94 9.59
C VAL A 68 -9.36 -8.57 9.97
N ASP A 69 -8.83 -9.28 10.96
CA ASP A 69 -7.39 -9.26 11.24
C ASP A 69 -6.68 -10.23 10.29
N THR A 70 -5.95 -9.68 9.33
CA THR A 70 -5.16 -10.45 8.37
C THR A 70 -3.72 -10.65 8.83
N GLY A 71 -3.27 -10.02 9.91
CA GLY A 71 -1.85 -9.89 10.26
C GLY A 71 -1.23 -8.58 9.76
N ASP A 72 0.04 -8.39 10.12
CA ASP A 72 0.71 -7.07 10.06
C ASP A 72 1.55 -6.87 8.79
N THR A 73 1.43 -7.75 7.79
CA THR A 73 2.21 -7.66 6.54
C THR A 73 1.32 -7.54 5.31
N ARG A 74 1.83 -6.86 4.28
CA ARG A 74 1.14 -6.75 2.98
C ARG A 74 0.90 -8.11 2.33
N GLY A 75 1.83 -9.05 2.54
CA GLY A 75 1.69 -10.41 2.04
C GLY A 75 0.49 -11.15 2.65
N ASP A 76 0.17 -10.87 3.91
CA ASP A 76 -0.92 -11.55 4.60
C ASP A 76 -2.29 -11.12 4.08
N TYR A 77 -2.53 -9.80 3.96
CA TYR A 77 -3.80 -9.33 3.40
C TYR A 77 -3.91 -9.66 1.91
N LEU A 78 -2.84 -9.54 1.11
CA LEU A 78 -2.89 -9.90 -0.31
C LEU A 78 -3.25 -11.38 -0.49
N LYS A 79 -2.70 -12.26 0.36
CA LYS A 79 -3.06 -13.68 0.37
C LYS A 79 -4.53 -13.90 0.76
N ALA A 80 -5.04 -13.14 1.72
CA ALA A 80 -6.43 -13.20 2.15
C ALA A 80 -7.41 -12.69 1.06
N MET A 81 -7.01 -11.69 0.27
CA MET A 81 -7.82 -11.16 -0.83
C MET A 81 -7.83 -12.08 -2.07
N LEU A 82 -6.80 -12.90 -2.27
CA LEU A 82 -6.67 -13.77 -3.46
C LEU A 82 -7.22 -15.19 -3.25
N SER A 83 -7.66 -15.54 -2.04
CA SER A 83 -7.99 -16.92 -1.69
C SER A 83 -9.44 -17.30 -1.97
N ASP A 84 -9.77 -17.62 -3.22
CA ASP A 84 -10.57 -18.83 -3.52
C ASP A 84 -10.49 -19.35 -4.97
N GLU A 85 -10.01 -18.58 -5.96
CA GLU A 85 -9.91 -19.05 -7.37
C GLU A 85 -8.54 -18.89 -8.07
N GLN A 86 -7.43 -18.68 -7.33
CA GLN A 86 -6.05 -18.91 -7.84
C GLN A 86 -5.46 -20.29 -7.48
N LYS A 87 -6.30 -21.25 -7.07
CA LYS A 87 -5.96 -22.63 -6.64
C LYS A 87 -5.55 -23.62 -7.76
N ALA A 88 -5.09 -23.20 -8.94
CA ALA A 88 -4.61 -24.14 -9.97
C ALA A 88 -3.20 -23.86 -10.56
N GLY A 89 -2.52 -22.77 -10.18
CA GLY A 89 -1.26 -22.35 -10.83
C GLY A 89 0.03 -22.58 -10.05
N THR A 90 0.00 -22.77 -8.73
CA THR A 90 1.22 -22.83 -7.91
C THR A 90 1.39 -24.20 -7.27
N SER A 91 2.19 -25.04 -7.94
CA SER A 91 2.70 -26.29 -7.37
C SER A 91 3.56 -26.00 -6.13
N PRO A 92 3.30 -26.61 -4.97
CA PRO A 92 4.18 -26.45 -3.80
C PRO A 92 5.51 -27.19 -4.02
N SER A 93 6.61 -26.52 -3.70
CA SER A 93 7.94 -27.15 -3.55
C SER A 93 7.93 -28.04 -2.30
N PRO A 94 8.37 -29.31 -2.36
CA PRO A 94 8.24 -30.23 -1.25
C PRO A 94 9.50 -30.23 -0.39
N SER A 95 9.67 -29.25 0.50
CA SER A 95 10.60 -29.39 1.63
C SER A 95 10.46 -28.25 2.65
N GLU A 96 9.39 -28.24 3.42
CA GLU A 96 9.38 -27.65 4.77
C GLU A 96 8.36 -28.40 5.65
N PRO A 97 8.72 -28.77 6.89
CA PRO A 97 7.84 -29.55 7.75
C PRO A 97 6.68 -28.70 8.27
N ALA A 98 5.50 -29.29 8.25
CA ALA A 98 4.24 -28.68 8.65
C ALA A 98 4.27 -28.10 10.07
N GLU A 99 4.27 -26.77 10.17
CA GLU A 99 3.72 -26.09 11.32
C GLU A 99 2.20 -26.09 11.23
N THR A 100 1.57 -26.50 12.33
CA THR A 100 0.11 -26.44 12.52
C THR A 100 -0.33 -24.99 12.63
N ILE A 101 -0.80 -24.40 11.52
CA ILE A 101 -1.56 -23.15 11.56
C ILE A 101 -3.04 -23.46 11.31
N SER A 102 -3.83 -23.10 12.33
CA SER A 102 -5.28 -23.06 12.31
C SER A 102 -5.76 -21.95 11.37
N ASN A 103 -6.85 -22.24 10.66
CA ASN A 103 -7.76 -21.34 9.94
C ASN A 103 -7.37 -21.03 8.48
N ASN A 104 -8.30 -21.39 7.59
CA ASN A 104 -8.45 -20.78 6.27
C ASN A 104 -8.36 -19.25 6.44
N PRO A 105 -7.52 -18.50 5.70
CA PRO A 105 -7.56 -17.05 5.77
C PRO A 105 -9.00 -16.63 5.40
N ALA A 106 -9.61 -15.81 6.25
CA ALA A 106 -10.89 -15.21 5.89
C ALA A 106 -10.66 -14.43 4.59
N THR A 107 -11.49 -14.67 3.57
CA THR A 107 -11.48 -13.84 2.36
C THR A 107 -11.69 -12.39 2.76
N VAL A 108 -10.98 -11.47 2.12
CA VAL A 108 -11.10 -10.03 2.37
C VAL A 108 -11.41 -9.33 1.06
N ASP A 109 -12.37 -8.41 1.09
CA ASP A 109 -12.87 -7.76 -0.11
C ASP A 109 -12.25 -6.37 -0.29
N VAL A 110 -11.87 -5.73 0.83
CA VAL A 110 -11.30 -4.37 0.86
C VAL A 110 -10.12 -4.29 1.85
N THR A 111 -9.02 -3.67 1.45
CA THR A 111 -7.91 -3.33 2.36
C THR A 111 -7.42 -1.90 2.11
N PRO A 112 -7.40 -1.01 3.13
CA PRO A 112 -6.68 0.25 3.04
C PRO A 112 -5.17 0.01 3.11
N ASP A 113 -4.41 0.66 2.23
CA ASP A 113 -2.95 0.64 2.26
C ASP A 113 -2.38 1.99 1.77
N TYR A 114 -1.06 2.15 1.83
CA TYR A 114 -0.32 3.28 1.29
C TYR A 114 0.24 2.98 -0.09
N SER A 115 0.01 3.89 -1.04
CA SER A 115 0.31 3.71 -2.46
C SER A 115 1.79 3.41 -2.73
N GLY A 116 2.71 4.22 -2.19
CA GLY A 116 4.15 4.06 -2.40
C GLY A 116 4.69 2.74 -1.86
N ASN A 117 4.31 2.37 -0.64
CA ASN A 117 4.76 1.14 0.00
C ASN A 117 4.21 -0.11 -0.68
N LEU A 118 2.94 -0.08 -1.10
CA LEU A 118 2.36 -1.17 -1.88
C LEU A 118 3.10 -1.32 -3.23
N MET A 119 3.42 -0.22 -3.90
CA MET A 119 4.14 -0.25 -5.16
C MET A 119 5.55 -0.82 -4.98
N LEU A 120 6.28 -0.36 -3.96
CA LEU A 120 7.61 -0.87 -3.63
C LEU A 120 7.56 -2.36 -3.30
N TYR A 121 6.58 -2.80 -2.50
CA TYR A 121 6.38 -4.22 -2.20
C TYR A 121 6.19 -5.06 -3.46
N LEU A 122 5.28 -4.66 -4.36
CA LEU A 122 4.98 -5.40 -5.60
C LEU A 122 6.15 -5.37 -6.60
N THR A 123 6.96 -4.32 -6.58
CA THR A 123 8.12 -4.14 -7.47
C THR A 123 9.43 -4.62 -6.87
N HIS A 124 9.42 -5.21 -5.67
CA HIS A 124 10.62 -5.61 -4.92
C HIS A 124 11.60 -4.44 -4.75
N ASP A 125 11.11 -3.36 -4.12
CA ASP A 125 11.83 -2.10 -3.92
C ASP A 125 12.31 -1.44 -5.22
N GLY A 126 11.51 -1.53 -6.29
CA GLY A 126 11.84 -0.98 -7.60
C GLY A 126 12.80 -1.83 -8.45
N GLN A 127 13.18 -3.02 -7.99
CA GLN A 127 14.04 -3.93 -8.76
C GLN A 127 13.32 -4.54 -9.98
N LEU A 128 12.00 -4.67 -9.91
CA LEU A 128 11.18 -5.21 -11.00
C LEU A 128 10.40 -4.09 -11.68
N SER A 129 10.64 -3.92 -12.99
CA SER A 129 9.82 -3.01 -13.79
C SER A 129 8.39 -3.53 -13.95
N PRO A 130 7.38 -2.66 -14.08
CA PRO A 130 6.00 -3.08 -14.34
C PRO A 130 5.86 -3.95 -15.59
N THR A 131 6.62 -3.62 -16.65
CA THR A 131 6.66 -4.41 -17.88
C THR A 131 7.21 -5.82 -17.66
N PHE A 132 8.20 -5.97 -16.78
CA PHE A 132 8.74 -7.28 -16.44
C PHE A 132 7.68 -8.12 -15.69
N ILE A 133 6.97 -7.52 -14.73
CA ILE A 133 5.90 -8.18 -13.99
C ILE A 133 4.78 -8.65 -14.93
N GLU A 134 4.34 -7.78 -15.85
CA GLU A 134 3.34 -8.11 -16.88
C GLU A 134 3.80 -9.27 -17.78
N GLN A 135 5.07 -9.26 -18.23
CA GLN A 135 5.63 -10.35 -19.05
C GLN A 135 5.65 -11.68 -18.30
N GLN A 136 6.02 -11.68 -17.02
CA GLN A 136 6.00 -12.89 -16.20
C GLN A 136 4.58 -13.44 -16.04
N ARG A 137 3.58 -12.58 -15.83
CA ARG A 137 2.17 -13.00 -15.76
C ARG A 137 1.69 -13.66 -17.05
N GLN A 138 1.98 -13.03 -18.20
CA GLN A 138 1.63 -13.59 -19.51
C GLN A 138 2.27 -14.96 -19.74
N LEU A 139 3.52 -15.16 -19.30
CA LEU A 139 4.19 -16.46 -19.38
C LEU A 139 3.54 -17.50 -18.47
N ILE A 140 3.19 -17.14 -17.24
CA ILE A 140 2.48 -18.04 -16.30
C ILE A 140 1.10 -18.42 -16.86
N GLU A 141 0.36 -17.47 -17.42
CA GLU A 141 -0.96 -17.72 -18.02
C GLU A 141 -0.84 -18.62 -19.26
N GLN A 142 0.13 -18.36 -20.14
CA GLN A 142 0.39 -19.20 -21.32
C GLN A 142 0.77 -20.62 -20.93
N THR A 143 1.70 -20.79 -19.98
CA THR A 143 2.12 -22.12 -19.50
C THR A 143 1.03 -22.85 -18.72
N SER A 144 0.15 -22.13 -18.00
CA SER A 144 -1.02 -22.71 -17.32
C SER A 144 -2.15 -23.08 -18.29
N SER A 145 -2.13 -22.54 -19.52
CA SER A 145 -3.10 -22.82 -20.58
C SER A 145 -2.65 -23.89 -21.60
N GLU A 146 -1.40 -24.34 -21.55
CA GLU A 146 -0.93 -25.45 -22.40
C GLU A 146 -1.58 -26.76 -21.93
N PRO A 147 -2.29 -27.50 -22.82
CA PRO A 147 -2.83 -28.80 -22.44
C PRO A 147 -1.68 -29.74 -22.11
N ALA A 148 -1.72 -30.36 -20.91
CA ALA A 148 -0.84 -31.45 -20.56
C ALA A 148 -0.80 -32.44 -21.72
N TYR A 149 0.36 -32.62 -22.33
CA TYR A 149 0.57 -33.53 -23.44
C TYR A 149 0.13 -34.93 -22.99
N ASP A 150 -1.02 -35.39 -23.52
CA ASP A 150 -1.58 -36.71 -23.26
C ASP A 150 -0.62 -37.77 -23.82
N PHE A 151 0.18 -38.38 -22.94
CA PHE A 151 0.87 -39.62 -23.25
C PHE A 151 -0.20 -40.72 -23.35
N GLY A 152 -0.80 -40.83 -24.53
CA GLY A 152 -1.80 -41.83 -24.85
C GLY A 152 -1.26 -43.23 -24.57
N TRP A 153 -1.95 -43.95 -23.69
CA TRP A 153 -1.76 -45.37 -23.46
C TRP A 153 -2.11 -46.14 -24.74
N GLY A 154 -1.09 -46.62 -25.43
CA GLY A 154 -1.23 -47.65 -26.45
C GLY A 154 -1.58 -48.99 -25.79
N ASP A 155 -2.75 -49.50 -26.16
CA ASP A 155 -3.28 -50.81 -25.79
C ASP A 155 -2.33 -51.95 -26.19
N GLY A 156 -1.98 -52.80 -25.22
CA GLY A 156 -1.56 -54.19 -25.43
C GLY A 156 -0.07 -54.52 -25.46
N GLY A 157 0.40 -55.27 -24.45
CA GLY A 157 1.37 -56.36 -24.68
C GLY A 157 2.56 -56.51 -23.72
N GLU A 158 2.38 -57.35 -22.70
CA GLU A 158 3.36 -58.21 -22.00
C GLU A 158 4.30 -57.64 -20.90
N PRO A 159 4.57 -58.38 -19.80
CA PRO A 159 5.29 -57.89 -18.60
C PRO A 159 6.66 -58.53 -18.37
N VAL A 160 7.72 -57.75 -18.13
CA VAL A 160 8.98 -58.17 -17.44
C VAL A 160 9.81 -56.90 -17.16
N GLU A 161 10.62 -56.71 -16.12
CA GLU A 161 11.16 -57.51 -15.02
C GLU A 161 11.80 -56.51 -14.02
N THR A 162 11.80 -56.85 -12.73
CA THR A 162 12.48 -56.11 -11.65
C THR A 162 14.00 -56.12 -11.79
N LEU A 163 14.68 -54.98 -11.60
CA LEU A 163 16.05 -54.94 -11.04
C LEU A 163 16.33 -53.60 -10.31
N THR A 164 16.45 -53.65 -8.99
CA THR A 164 17.47 -52.88 -8.23
C THR A 164 18.75 -53.72 -8.16
N PRO A 165 19.97 -53.24 -7.79
CA PRO A 165 20.28 -52.02 -7.03
C PRO A 165 21.57 -51.25 -7.44
N SER A 166 21.79 -50.09 -6.77
CA SER A 166 23.07 -49.51 -6.30
C SER A 166 24.27 -49.33 -7.28
N GLU A 167 24.71 -48.09 -7.49
CA GLU A 167 26.08 -47.58 -7.18
C GLU A 167 26.34 -46.20 -7.80
N THR A 168 26.82 -45.27 -6.98
CA THR A 168 27.60 -44.07 -7.37
C THR A 168 29.03 -44.53 -7.73
N PRO A 169 29.69 -43.99 -8.77
CA PRO A 169 30.73 -42.99 -8.47
C PRO A 169 30.94 -41.87 -9.52
N SER A 170 31.37 -40.74 -8.96
CA SER A 170 32.31 -39.70 -9.41
C SER A 170 32.94 -39.71 -10.83
N ALA A 171 32.92 -38.51 -11.42
CA ALA A 171 34.01 -37.75 -12.07
C ALA A 171 34.97 -38.44 -13.07
N GLU A 172 35.07 -37.91 -14.30
CA GLU A 172 36.27 -37.24 -14.86
C GLU A 172 36.06 -36.85 -16.34
N LEU A 173 37.00 -36.06 -16.87
CA LEU A 173 36.92 -35.11 -17.99
C LEU A 173 37.27 -35.69 -19.39
N SER A 174 36.53 -35.24 -20.42
CA SER A 174 36.94 -34.90 -21.82
C SER A 174 37.64 -35.95 -22.73
N PRO A 175 37.83 -35.70 -24.05
CA PRO A 175 36.99 -35.04 -25.07
C PRO A 175 36.77 -35.97 -26.31
N THR A 176 35.91 -35.56 -27.27
CA THR A 176 36.10 -35.57 -28.74
C THR A 176 34.80 -35.82 -29.53
N ASP A 177 34.44 -34.78 -30.29
CA ASP A 177 34.10 -34.77 -31.72
C ASP A 177 32.82 -35.47 -32.23
N GLY A 178 32.06 -34.72 -33.05
CA GLY A 178 31.16 -35.30 -34.04
C GLY A 178 29.70 -34.84 -34.03
N GLY A 179 29.44 -33.64 -34.58
CA GLY A 179 28.41 -33.47 -35.60
C GLY A 179 26.93 -33.30 -35.20
N ALA A 180 26.36 -32.23 -35.77
CA ALA A 180 25.00 -32.10 -36.31
C ALA A 180 23.94 -31.34 -35.48
N THR A 181 23.55 -30.22 -36.11
CA THR A 181 22.20 -29.66 -36.26
C THR A 181 21.52 -28.99 -35.08
N GLU A 182 21.47 -27.66 -35.19
CA GLU A 182 20.48 -26.70 -34.69
C GLU A 182 19.24 -27.30 -33.99
N SER A 183 19.20 -27.12 -32.68
CA SER A 183 17.96 -26.78 -31.98
C SER A 183 18.28 -25.54 -31.14
N ALA A 184 17.87 -24.39 -31.66
CA ALA A 184 17.94 -23.14 -30.92
C ALA A 184 16.86 -23.20 -29.83
N THR A 185 17.25 -23.62 -28.64
CA THR A 185 16.55 -23.28 -27.41
C THR A 185 16.58 -21.76 -27.28
N PRO A 186 15.46 -21.04 -27.11
CA PRO A 186 15.55 -19.67 -26.64
C PRO A 186 16.06 -19.75 -25.20
N ALA A 187 17.35 -19.53 -25.02
CA ALA A 187 17.89 -19.19 -23.73
C ALA A 187 17.18 -17.90 -23.31
N ALA A 188 16.33 -17.99 -22.28
CA ALA A 188 15.85 -16.82 -21.57
C ALA A 188 17.10 -16.07 -21.09
N SER A 189 17.46 -15.02 -21.82
CA SER A 189 18.47 -14.07 -21.40
C SER A 189 17.87 -13.34 -20.21
N SER A 190 18.24 -13.76 -19.01
CA SER A 190 18.10 -12.99 -17.78
C SER A 190 19.05 -11.79 -17.85
N SER A 191 18.77 -10.87 -18.77
CA SER A 191 19.30 -9.52 -18.67
C SER A 191 18.52 -8.83 -17.54
N PRO A 192 19.18 -8.20 -16.56
CA PRO A 192 18.47 -7.43 -15.54
C PRO A 192 17.63 -6.37 -16.25
N SER A 193 16.34 -6.36 -15.95
CA SER A 193 15.46 -5.26 -16.38
C SER A 193 16.08 -3.95 -15.89
N PRO A 194 16.03 -2.85 -16.67
CA PRO A 194 16.51 -1.57 -16.18
C PRO A 194 15.78 -1.24 -14.87
N GLU A 195 16.56 -0.95 -13.83
CA GLU A 195 16.07 -0.57 -12.51
C GLU A 195 14.97 0.49 -12.66
N PHE A 196 13.81 0.23 -12.07
CA PHE A 196 12.70 1.15 -12.08
C PHE A 196 12.99 2.21 -11.02
N ASN A 197 13.22 3.45 -11.45
CA ASN A 197 13.44 4.53 -10.49
C ASN A 197 12.10 4.90 -9.82
N ALA A 198 11.85 4.32 -8.65
CA ALA A 198 10.69 4.64 -7.82
C ALA A 198 10.79 6.02 -7.15
N GLN A 199 11.97 6.65 -7.14
CA GLN A 199 12.21 7.97 -6.57
C GLN A 199 11.65 9.04 -7.50
N ALA A 200 11.18 10.16 -6.93
CA ALA A 200 10.61 11.29 -7.66
C ALA A 200 9.41 10.97 -8.57
N MET A 201 8.72 9.85 -8.34
CA MET A 201 7.46 9.55 -9.00
C MET A 201 6.36 10.51 -8.53
N SER A 202 5.51 10.96 -9.46
CA SER A 202 4.29 11.67 -9.11
C SER A 202 3.25 10.71 -8.53
N ASP A 203 2.31 11.24 -7.75
CA ASP A 203 1.16 10.46 -7.24
C ASP A 203 0.45 9.69 -8.37
N SER A 204 0.21 10.36 -9.51
CA SER A 204 -0.40 9.72 -10.68
C SER A 204 0.43 8.60 -11.28
N ASP A 205 1.77 8.75 -11.29
CA ASP A 205 2.65 7.71 -11.80
C ASP A 205 2.63 6.48 -10.87
N ILE A 206 2.57 6.68 -9.55
CA ILE A 206 2.47 5.60 -8.56
C ILE A 206 1.15 4.84 -8.76
N ILE A 207 0.02 5.53 -8.84
CA ILE A 207 -1.29 4.89 -9.06
C ILE A 207 -1.32 4.13 -10.38
N SER A 208 -0.86 4.74 -11.47
CA SER A 208 -0.82 4.06 -12.78
C SER A 208 0.13 2.85 -12.80
N THR A 209 1.15 2.86 -11.94
CA THR A 209 2.06 1.73 -11.77
C THR A 209 1.37 0.61 -11.01
N LEU A 210 0.70 0.93 -9.91
CA LEU A 210 -0.10 -0.03 -9.13
C LEU A 210 -1.17 -0.71 -9.97
N ASP A 211 -1.90 0.01 -10.81
CA ASP A 211 -2.89 -0.57 -11.74
C ASP A 211 -2.31 -1.67 -12.64
N ARG A 212 -1.01 -1.58 -12.94
CA ARG A 212 -0.28 -2.55 -13.78
C ARG A 212 0.32 -3.70 -12.97
N VAL A 213 0.77 -3.42 -11.74
CA VAL A 213 1.50 -4.39 -10.91
C VAL A 213 0.65 -5.08 -9.87
N LEU A 214 -0.58 -4.65 -9.61
CA LEU A 214 -1.51 -5.37 -8.75
C LEU A 214 -1.86 -6.75 -9.35
N PRO A 215 -1.88 -7.82 -8.54
CA PRO A 215 -2.28 -9.13 -9.03
C PRO A 215 -3.79 -9.15 -9.30
N GLU A 216 -4.20 -9.76 -10.41
CA GLU A 216 -5.62 -10.01 -10.66
C GLU A 216 -6.18 -11.00 -9.60
N PRO A 217 -7.45 -10.86 -9.19
CA PRO A 217 -8.47 -9.90 -9.67
C PRO A 217 -8.49 -8.56 -8.90
N LEU A 218 -7.39 -8.17 -8.24
CA LEU A 218 -7.38 -6.95 -7.42
C LEU A 218 -7.34 -5.67 -8.27
N SER A 219 -7.98 -4.63 -7.79
CA SER A 219 -7.89 -3.27 -8.33
C SER A 219 -7.86 -2.21 -7.24
N LEU A 220 -7.57 -0.98 -7.62
CA LEU A 220 -7.67 0.17 -6.74
C LEU A 220 -9.02 0.88 -6.87
N LEU A 221 -9.47 1.41 -5.74
CA LEU A 221 -10.40 2.52 -5.68
C LEU A 221 -9.66 3.87 -5.67
N ASP A 222 -10.40 4.97 -5.63
CA ASP A 222 -9.81 6.31 -5.76
C ASP A 222 -8.84 6.59 -4.60
N ALA A 223 -7.64 7.09 -4.92
CA ALA A 223 -6.65 7.49 -3.91
C ALA A 223 -7.10 8.73 -3.13
N SER A 224 -6.69 8.81 -1.88
CA SER A 224 -6.94 9.96 -1.02
C SER A 224 -5.90 11.07 -1.23
N SER A 225 -6.25 12.29 -0.82
CA SER A 225 -5.27 13.34 -0.57
C SER A 225 -4.50 13.14 0.73
N ALA A 226 -5.02 12.30 1.62
CA ALA A 226 -4.34 11.89 2.83
C ALA A 226 -3.12 11.05 2.52
N GLU A 227 -2.01 11.41 3.14
CA GLU A 227 -0.76 10.69 3.01
C GLU A 227 0.02 10.66 4.32
N ASP A 228 0.76 9.57 4.51
CA ASP A 228 1.76 9.46 5.55
C ASP A 228 3.07 8.84 5.04
N ARG A 229 4.12 9.67 4.94
CA ARG A 229 5.44 9.30 4.40
C ARG A 229 6.58 9.69 5.33
N ASP A 230 7.75 9.09 5.10
CA ASP A 230 9.02 9.49 5.71
C ASP A 230 9.24 11.00 5.55
N SER A 231 9.75 11.66 6.60
CA SER A 231 10.03 13.08 6.54
C SER A 231 11.11 13.50 7.53
N LEU A 232 12.11 14.24 7.04
CA LEU A 232 13.12 14.80 7.93
C LEU A 232 12.57 16.03 8.65
N VAL A 233 12.64 15.99 9.97
CA VAL A 233 12.22 17.09 10.84
C VAL A 233 13.36 17.55 11.73
N VAL A 234 13.31 18.82 12.09
CA VAL A 234 14.24 19.44 13.04
C VAL A 234 13.46 20.27 14.06
N THR A 235 14.07 20.56 15.22
CA THR A 235 13.49 21.55 16.14
C THR A 235 13.53 22.96 15.54
N ARG A 236 12.64 23.85 15.97
CA ARG A 236 12.73 25.28 15.60
C ARG A 236 14.05 25.92 15.97
N ALA A 237 14.66 25.48 17.08
CA ALA A 237 15.97 25.97 17.51
C ALA A 237 17.06 25.56 16.52
N THR A 238 17.08 24.30 16.08
CA THR A 238 18.00 23.81 15.04
C THR A 238 17.75 24.52 13.72
N ALA A 239 16.50 24.60 13.25
CA ALA A 239 16.16 25.32 12.02
C ALA A 239 16.64 26.78 12.05
N ALA A 240 16.42 27.51 13.14
CA ALA A 240 16.83 28.90 13.27
C ALA A 240 18.36 29.06 13.39
N LYS A 241 19.05 28.14 14.07
CA LYS A 241 20.50 28.19 14.27
C LYS A 241 21.26 27.98 12.96
N TYR A 242 20.79 27.06 12.13
CA TYR A 242 21.46 26.67 10.89
C TYR A 242 20.80 27.25 9.62
N GLY A 243 19.63 27.88 9.74
CA GLY A 243 18.90 28.42 8.59
C GLY A 243 18.27 27.34 7.70
N ILE A 244 17.87 26.20 8.28
CA ILE A 244 17.43 25.01 7.54
C ILE A 244 15.90 25.00 7.40
N THR A 245 15.42 24.91 6.15
CA THR A 245 13.98 24.74 5.83
C THR A 245 13.70 23.63 4.81
N SER A 246 14.76 23.13 4.15
CA SER A 246 14.72 22.06 3.16
C SER A 246 15.84 21.06 3.41
N ILE A 247 15.74 19.87 2.81
CA ILE A 247 16.83 18.89 2.82
C ILE A 247 18.07 19.44 2.09
N SER A 248 17.89 20.32 1.10
CA SER A 248 19.00 21.03 0.46
C SER A 248 19.75 21.96 1.41
N ASP A 249 19.04 22.72 2.25
CA ASP A 249 19.67 23.55 3.28
C ASP A 249 20.36 22.67 4.34
N LEU A 250 19.74 21.53 4.69
CA LEU A 250 20.31 20.57 5.63
C LEU A 250 21.65 20.03 5.12
N ALA A 251 21.78 19.76 3.82
CA ALA A 251 23.00 19.24 3.21
C ALA A 251 24.23 20.13 3.47
N GLU A 252 24.05 21.45 3.58
CA GLU A 252 25.14 22.39 3.89
C GLU A 252 25.72 22.23 5.31
N HIS A 253 24.97 21.59 6.20
CA HIS A 253 25.29 21.40 7.61
C HIS A 253 25.28 19.93 8.06
N CYS A 254 25.06 19.00 7.13
CA CYS A 254 24.76 17.61 7.44
C CYS A 254 25.87 16.95 8.28
N GLU A 255 27.14 17.23 7.94
CA GLU A 255 28.31 16.69 8.66
C GLU A 255 28.44 17.17 10.12
N ASP A 256 27.70 18.20 10.52
CA ASP A 256 27.68 18.72 11.89
C ASP A 256 26.52 18.15 12.73
N LEU A 257 25.53 17.52 12.11
CA LEU A 257 24.24 17.16 12.71
C LEU A 257 24.07 15.64 12.79
N ALA A 258 23.60 15.16 13.94
CA ALA A 258 23.21 13.76 14.09
C ALA A 258 21.80 13.53 13.52
N LEU A 259 21.61 12.42 12.81
CA LEU A 259 20.34 11.99 12.24
C LEU A 259 19.84 10.74 12.96
N GLY A 260 18.64 10.79 13.52
CA GLY A 260 17.92 9.63 14.04
C GLY A 260 16.89 9.13 13.02
N ALA A 261 16.84 7.82 12.77
CA ALA A 261 15.76 7.20 11.98
C ALA A 261 15.63 5.70 12.33
N PRO A 262 14.58 5.02 11.86
CA PRO A 262 14.49 3.57 11.92
C PRO A 262 15.73 2.88 11.33
N PRO A 263 16.19 1.73 11.86
CA PRO A 263 17.42 1.08 11.42
C PRO A 263 17.46 0.79 9.91
N GLU A 264 16.33 0.43 9.32
CA GLU A 264 16.22 0.12 7.90
C GLU A 264 16.44 1.33 6.99
N PHE A 265 16.41 2.56 7.54
CA PHE A 265 16.77 3.78 6.81
C PHE A 265 18.22 3.77 6.32
N ASP A 266 19.12 2.97 6.93
CA ASP A 266 20.49 2.78 6.44
C ASP A 266 20.53 1.95 5.14
N GLU A 267 19.60 1.00 4.99
CA GLU A 267 19.59 0.02 3.90
C GLU A 267 18.63 0.40 2.75
N ARG A 268 17.56 1.13 3.05
CA ARG A 268 16.53 1.55 2.06
C ARG A 268 17.15 2.36 0.93
N SER A 269 16.72 2.10 -0.30
CA SER A 269 17.16 2.82 -1.50
C SER A 269 16.80 4.31 -1.48
N TYR A 270 15.85 4.71 -0.64
CA TYR A 270 15.40 6.08 -0.39
C TYR A 270 15.79 6.61 1.01
N GLY A 271 16.71 5.93 1.71
CA GLY A 271 17.23 6.32 3.02
C GLY A 271 18.57 7.08 2.96
N LEU A 272 19.55 6.70 3.79
CA LEU A 272 20.87 7.37 3.86
C LEU A 272 21.57 7.44 2.50
N LYS A 273 21.49 6.36 1.71
CA LYS A 273 22.08 6.31 0.37
C LYS A 273 21.51 7.40 -0.54
N ALA A 274 20.19 7.58 -0.56
CA ALA A 274 19.56 8.63 -1.37
C ALA A 274 19.90 10.03 -0.87
N LEU A 275 19.96 10.25 0.45
CA LEU A 275 20.40 11.52 1.01
C LEU A 275 21.82 11.90 0.55
N GLU A 276 22.74 10.94 0.52
CA GLU A 276 24.09 11.15 0.01
C GLU A 276 24.08 11.40 -1.51
N GLU A 277 23.45 10.52 -2.30
CA GLU A 277 23.53 10.55 -3.76
C GLU A 277 22.79 11.74 -4.38
N VAL A 278 21.66 12.15 -3.79
CA VAL A 278 20.79 13.20 -4.32
C VAL A 278 21.12 14.57 -3.74
N TYR A 279 21.40 14.65 -2.44
CA TYR A 279 21.62 15.91 -1.74
C TYR A 279 23.08 16.14 -1.33
N GLY A 280 23.95 15.13 -1.39
CA GLY A 280 25.28 15.23 -0.81
C GLY A 280 25.28 15.30 0.71
N CYS A 281 24.19 14.91 1.36
CA CYS A 281 24.03 15.00 2.81
C CYS A 281 24.58 13.74 3.48
N LYS A 282 25.71 13.88 4.19
CA LYS A 282 26.25 12.84 5.08
C LYS A 282 26.11 13.30 6.52
N PRO A 283 25.21 12.70 7.32
CA PRO A 283 25.06 13.10 8.71
C PRO A 283 26.35 12.83 9.48
N LYS A 284 26.64 13.66 10.50
CA LYS A 284 27.77 13.47 11.42
C LYS A 284 27.83 12.04 11.96
N ASN A 285 26.66 11.53 12.34
CA ASN A 285 26.43 10.15 12.73
C ASN A 285 24.96 9.81 12.51
N PHE A 286 24.72 8.54 12.19
CA PHE A 286 23.41 7.93 12.18
C PHE A 286 23.12 7.30 13.55
N VAL A 287 21.91 7.50 14.07
CA VAL A 287 21.42 6.90 15.32
C VAL A 287 20.19 6.05 14.97
N PRO A 288 20.31 4.71 14.92
CA PRO A 288 19.16 3.85 14.68
C PRO A 288 18.23 3.87 15.90
N VAL A 289 16.95 4.11 15.66
CA VAL A 289 15.91 4.19 16.70
C VAL A 289 14.63 3.56 16.17
N GLU A 290 14.11 2.55 16.87
CA GLU A 290 12.98 1.74 16.40
C GLU A 290 11.64 2.49 16.47
N SER A 291 11.43 3.29 17.52
CA SER A 291 10.13 3.92 17.76
C SER A 291 10.13 5.40 17.41
N GLN A 292 9.02 5.83 16.81
CA GLN A 292 8.72 7.23 16.55
C GLN A 292 8.72 8.07 17.86
N GLU A 293 8.17 7.52 18.96
CA GLU A 293 8.18 8.18 20.27
C GLU A 293 9.62 8.41 20.79
N GLU A 294 10.53 7.44 20.63
CA GLU A 294 11.92 7.61 21.06
C GLU A 294 12.67 8.60 20.15
N LEU A 295 12.38 8.62 18.85
CA LEU A 295 12.93 9.62 17.92
C LEU A 295 12.55 11.04 18.34
N GLU A 296 11.28 11.26 18.69
CA GLU A 296 10.79 12.54 19.21
C GLU A 296 11.49 12.94 20.50
N GLN A 297 11.62 12.01 21.46
CA GLN A 297 12.31 12.26 22.72
C GLN A 297 13.78 12.65 22.49
N LYS A 298 14.47 11.96 21.57
CA LYS A 298 15.87 12.25 21.23
C LYS A 298 16.03 13.58 20.52
N LEU A 299 15.09 13.93 19.63
CA LEU A 299 15.07 15.23 18.95
C LEU A 299 14.83 16.37 19.97
N ALA A 300 13.88 16.19 20.90
CA ALA A 300 13.58 17.14 21.95
C ALA A 300 14.74 17.32 22.95
N ALA A 301 15.47 16.23 23.24
CA ALA A 301 16.65 16.23 24.09
C ALA A 301 17.93 16.73 23.41
N ASP A 302 17.88 17.07 22.12
CA ASP A 302 19.04 17.42 21.28
C ASP A 302 20.11 16.31 21.23
N GLU A 303 19.72 15.05 21.44
CA GLU A 303 20.57 13.87 21.22
C GLU A 303 20.78 13.62 19.73
N VAL A 304 19.76 13.93 18.92
CA VAL A 304 19.82 14.05 17.46
C VAL A 304 19.29 15.43 17.06
N GLN A 305 19.81 16.00 15.97
CA GLN A 305 19.37 17.31 15.48
C GLN A 305 18.36 17.20 14.34
N VAL A 306 18.36 16.06 13.65
CA VAL A 306 17.44 15.69 12.57
C VAL A 306 16.84 14.34 12.94
N ALA A 307 15.54 14.17 12.74
CA ALA A 307 14.87 12.89 12.90
C ALA A 307 14.00 12.59 11.68
N ASP A 308 13.89 11.31 11.31
CA ASP A 308 12.88 10.82 10.38
C ASP A 308 11.57 10.57 11.13
N ILE A 309 10.66 11.55 11.04
CA ILE A 309 9.37 11.54 11.69
C ILE A 309 8.31 11.49 10.60
N PHE A 310 7.39 10.53 10.68
CA PHE A 310 6.35 10.38 9.68
C PHE A 310 5.50 11.65 9.55
N SER A 311 5.13 12.00 8.33
CA SER A 311 4.50 13.27 7.99
C SER A 311 3.14 13.50 8.65
N ALA A 312 2.44 12.42 9.03
CA ALA A 312 1.19 12.40 9.75
C ALA A 312 1.35 12.23 11.27
N GLN A 313 2.57 12.29 11.82
CA GLN A 313 2.73 12.34 13.27
C GLN A 313 2.22 13.67 13.85
N ALA A 314 1.44 13.58 14.93
CA ALA A 314 0.87 14.73 15.62
C ALA A 314 1.94 15.61 16.29
N SER A 315 3.04 14.99 16.72
CA SER A 315 4.19 15.64 17.39
C SER A 315 4.79 16.77 16.55
N ILE A 316 4.75 16.69 15.23
CA ILE A 316 5.20 17.77 14.33
C ILE A 316 4.53 19.10 14.67
N ASN A 317 3.22 19.07 14.91
CA ASN A 317 2.44 20.26 15.25
C ASN A 317 2.51 20.57 16.75
N ASP A 318 2.38 19.54 17.59
CA ASP A 318 2.26 19.69 19.04
C ASP A 318 3.56 20.20 19.68
N ASP A 319 4.71 19.73 19.20
CA ASP A 319 6.05 20.19 19.61
C ASP A 319 6.60 21.29 18.70
N ALA A 320 5.78 21.73 17.74
CA ALA A 320 6.09 22.85 16.87
C ALA A 320 7.38 22.63 16.06
N LEU A 321 7.62 21.40 15.62
CA LEU A 321 8.78 20.99 14.82
C LEU A 321 8.73 21.62 13.43
N VAL A 322 9.87 21.62 12.75
CA VAL A 322 10.01 22.09 11.38
C VAL A 322 10.26 20.88 10.49
N ARG A 323 9.25 20.49 9.72
CA ARG A 323 9.41 19.52 8.64
C ARG A 323 10.16 20.16 7.49
N LEU A 324 11.22 19.51 7.04
CA LEU A 324 12.04 19.97 5.92
C LEU A 324 11.36 19.61 4.61
N THR A 325 11.35 20.55 3.66
CA THR A 325 10.90 20.24 2.30
C THR A 325 11.90 19.34 1.60
N ASP A 326 11.38 18.37 0.83
CA ASP A 326 12.14 17.43 0.01
C ASP A 326 11.99 17.80 -1.49
N PRO A 327 12.76 18.78 -2.00
CA PRO A 327 12.59 19.29 -3.36
C PRO A 327 12.88 18.27 -4.48
N SER A 328 13.64 17.22 -4.19
CA SER A 328 13.94 16.11 -5.11
C SER A 328 13.03 14.91 -4.91
N SER A 329 12.12 14.94 -3.91
CA SER A 329 11.14 13.87 -3.65
C SER A 329 11.79 12.49 -3.53
N ILE A 330 12.83 12.40 -2.70
CA ILE A 330 13.49 11.13 -2.37
C ILE A 330 12.55 10.24 -1.53
N PHE A 331 11.71 10.83 -0.69
CA PHE A 331 10.67 10.11 0.05
C PHE A 331 9.44 9.98 -0.83
N ILE A 332 9.16 8.75 -1.24
CA ILE A 332 8.04 8.41 -2.11
C ILE A 332 6.70 8.82 -1.46
N SER A 333 5.76 9.26 -2.28
CA SER A 333 4.41 9.59 -1.83
C SER A 333 3.68 8.35 -1.30
N GLN A 334 2.86 8.54 -0.27
CA GLN A 334 2.19 7.47 0.46
C GLN A 334 0.72 7.82 0.68
N GLN A 335 -0.02 7.97 -0.42
CA GLN A 335 -1.46 8.23 -0.36
C GLN A 335 -2.21 7.00 0.15
N ILE A 336 -3.26 7.22 0.94
CA ILE A 336 -4.19 6.15 1.31
C ILE A 336 -4.97 5.69 0.07
N VAL A 337 -4.88 4.39 -0.23
CA VAL A 337 -5.56 3.73 -1.35
C VAL A 337 -6.36 2.53 -0.85
N PRO A 338 -7.63 2.36 -1.26
CA PRO A 338 -8.36 1.13 -1.02
C PRO A 338 -8.04 0.11 -2.13
N VAL A 339 -7.48 -1.03 -1.75
CA VAL A 339 -7.34 -2.21 -2.62
C VAL A 339 -8.61 -3.04 -2.51
N ILE A 340 -9.21 -3.46 -3.63
CA ILE A 340 -10.45 -4.24 -3.66
C ILE A 340 -10.34 -5.50 -4.51
N ALA A 341 -11.13 -6.51 -4.20
CA ALA A 341 -11.47 -7.59 -5.12
C ALA A 341 -12.50 -7.08 -6.15
N THR A 342 -12.11 -7.00 -7.42
CA THR A 342 -12.84 -6.22 -8.44
C THR A 342 -14.21 -6.79 -8.79
N ASP A 343 -14.37 -8.11 -8.69
CA ASP A 343 -15.56 -8.87 -9.07
C ASP A 343 -16.56 -9.08 -7.92
N GLU A 344 -16.17 -8.75 -6.68
CA GLU A 344 -16.98 -9.01 -5.49
C GLU A 344 -17.70 -7.74 -4.99
N LEU A 345 -17.16 -6.53 -5.20
CA LEU A 345 -17.68 -5.33 -4.56
C LEU A 345 -18.74 -4.57 -5.39
N PRO A 346 -19.98 -4.34 -4.88
CA PRO A 346 -21.01 -3.57 -5.59
C PRO A 346 -20.63 -2.11 -5.86
N ASP A 347 -21.12 -1.51 -6.94
CA ASP A 347 -20.83 -0.12 -7.31
C ASP A 347 -21.22 0.89 -6.22
N SER A 348 -22.32 0.65 -5.51
CA SER A 348 -22.78 1.44 -4.36
C SER A 348 -21.82 1.35 -3.17
N ALA A 349 -21.25 0.18 -2.90
CA ALA A 349 -20.21 -0.01 -1.89
C ALA A 349 -18.91 0.72 -2.28
N ARG A 350 -18.49 0.59 -3.55
CA ARG A 350 -17.34 1.32 -4.11
C ARG A 350 -17.51 2.83 -3.99
N ALA A 351 -18.70 3.35 -4.31
CA ALA A 351 -19.03 4.77 -4.18
C ALA A 351 -19.02 5.25 -2.72
N ALA A 352 -19.49 4.44 -1.76
CA ALA A 352 -19.43 4.78 -0.34
C ALA A 352 -17.97 4.90 0.15
N ILE A 353 -17.09 3.98 -0.25
CA ILE A 353 -15.66 4.03 0.09
C ILE A 353 -14.99 5.24 -0.56
N ASN A 354 -15.20 5.50 -1.85
CA ASN A 354 -14.61 6.66 -2.53
C ASN A 354 -15.08 7.98 -1.92
N ASN A 355 -16.35 8.06 -1.49
CA ASN A 355 -16.89 9.25 -0.84
C ASN A 355 -16.12 9.58 0.44
N VAL A 356 -15.86 8.60 1.30
CA VAL A 356 -15.11 8.85 2.54
C VAL A 356 -13.62 9.01 2.27
N ASN A 357 -13.04 8.24 1.35
CA ASN A 357 -11.61 8.32 1.05
C ASN A 357 -11.21 9.67 0.43
N SER A 358 -12.06 10.24 -0.43
CA SER A 358 -11.83 11.55 -1.06
C SER A 358 -11.82 12.73 -0.07
N ARG A 359 -12.36 12.55 1.13
CA ARG A 359 -12.41 13.56 2.19
C ARG A 359 -11.28 13.45 3.19
N LEU A 360 -10.59 12.31 3.23
CA LEU A 360 -9.42 12.14 4.08
C LEU A 360 -8.29 13.08 3.64
N SER A 361 -7.66 13.72 4.61
CA SER A 361 -6.48 14.57 4.46
C SER A 361 -5.36 14.14 5.41
N THR A 362 -4.12 14.58 5.15
CA THR A 362 -2.99 14.34 6.08
C THR A 362 -3.24 14.95 7.47
N GLU A 363 -4.06 16.00 7.56
CA GLU A 363 -4.42 16.55 8.87
C GLU A 363 -5.38 15.64 9.64
N ASP A 364 -6.25 14.90 8.94
CA ASP A 364 -7.08 13.88 9.57
C ASP A 364 -6.23 12.73 10.11
N LEU A 365 -5.25 12.27 9.33
CA LEU A 365 -4.29 11.26 9.75
C LEU A 365 -3.52 11.68 11.01
N ARG A 366 -3.05 12.94 11.08
CA ARG A 366 -2.48 13.51 12.32
C ARG A 366 -3.43 13.50 13.49
N ASN A 367 -4.70 13.76 13.25
CA ASN A 367 -5.69 13.71 14.31
C ASN A 367 -5.95 12.26 14.74
N PHE A 368 -5.88 11.29 13.82
CA PHE A 368 -5.97 9.87 14.16
C PHE A 368 -4.82 9.47 15.06
N ASP A 369 -3.57 9.75 14.66
CA ASP A 369 -2.39 9.52 15.49
C ASP A 369 -2.56 10.15 16.89
N ARG A 370 -2.92 11.44 16.96
CA ARG A 370 -3.14 12.12 18.25
C ARG A 370 -4.17 11.41 19.15
N LEU A 371 -5.23 10.88 18.56
CA LEU A 371 -6.35 10.25 19.29
C LEU A 371 -6.07 8.78 19.64
N THR A 372 -5.21 8.10 18.90
CA THR A 372 -4.84 6.70 19.14
C THR A 372 -3.56 6.54 19.96
N SER A 373 -2.79 7.62 20.13
CA SER A 373 -1.50 7.61 20.82
C SER A 373 -1.58 8.11 22.27
N GLY A 374 -0.65 7.62 23.10
CA GLY A 374 -0.48 8.05 24.49
C GLY A 374 -1.54 7.54 25.49
N SER A 375 -1.45 8.01 26.74
CA SER A 375 -2.26 7.48 27.86
C SER A 375 -3.77 7.75 27.80
N GLY A 376 -4.20 8.63 26.90
CA GLY A 376 -5.60 8.99 26.67
C GLY A 376 -6.19 8.41 25.39
N ALA A 377 -5.48 7.47 24.75
CA ALA A 377 -5.88 6.87 23.49
C ALA A 377 -7.32 6.34 23.53
N ILE A 378 -8.10 6.65 22.50
CA ILE A 378 -9.44 6.12 22.30
C ILE A 378 -9.42 5.01 21.25
N SER A 379 -10.51 4.25 21.16
CA SER A 379 -10.58 3.15 20.19
C SER A 379 -10.61 3.70 18.75
N LYS A 380 -10.00 2.96 17.82
CA LYS A 380 -10.01 3.29 16.38
C LYS A 380 -11.43 3.37 15.82
N GLU A 381 -12.33 2.55 16.35
CA GLU A 381 -13.76 2.60 16.07
C GLU A 381 -14.39 3.96 16.48
N ASP A 382 -14.00 4.49 17.65
CA ASP A 382 -14.48 5.78 18.16
C ASP A 382 -13.86 6.95 17.37
N VAL A 383 -12.59 6.85 16.98
CA VAL A 383 -11.94 7.84 16.09
C VAL A 383 -12.68 7.93 14.76
N ALA A 384 -12.92 6.77 14.12
CA ALA A 384 -13.64 6.69 12.85
C ALA A 384 -15.06 7.27 12.97
N LYS A 385 -15.74 6.99 14.08
CA LYS A 385 -17.08 7.54 14.36
C LYS A 385 -17.04 9.06 14.42
N PHE A 386 -16.13 9.61 15.23
CA PHE A 386 -15.99 11.04 15.43
C PHE A 386 -15.68 11.76 14.11
N TRP A 387 -14.77 11.21 13.31
CA TRP A 387 -14.41 11.78 12.02
C TRP A 387 -15.59 11.80 11.02
N LEU A 388 -16.39 10.73 10.96
CA LEU A 388 -17.58 10.69 10.10
C LEU A 388 -18.67 11.67 10.55
N GLU A 389 -18.91 11.80 11.85
CA GLU A 389 -19.87 12.77 12.40
C GLU A 389 -19.46 14.22 12.05
N GLN A 390 -18.16 14.54 12.05
CA GLN A 390 -17.68 15.88 11.69
C GLN A 390 -17.61 16.16 10.19
N SER A 391 -17.38 15.14 9.37
CA SER A 391 -17.25 15.29 7.91
C SER A 391 -18.60 15.36 7.16
N THR A 392 -19.71 15.17 7.88
CA THR A 392 -21.08 15.20 7.34
C THR A 392 -21.87 16.47 7.73
N GLU A 393 -21.35 17.29 8.64
CA GLU A 393 -21.83 18.65 8.96
C GLU A 393 -21.28 19.70 7.98
#